data_AF-A0A8T6QLS1-F1
#
_entry.id   AF-A0A8T6QLS1-F1
#
_cell.length_a   1.000
_cell.length_b   1.000
_cell.length_c   1.000
_cell.angle_alpha   90.00
_cell.angle_beta   90.00
_cell.angle_gamma   90.00
#
_symmetry.space_group_name_H-M   'P 1'
#
loop_
_entity.id
_entity.type
_entity.pdbx_description
1 polymer ?
#
loop_
_entity_poly.entity_id
_entity_poly.type
_entity_poly.pdbx_seq_one_letter_code
_entity_poly.pdbx_strand_id
1 'polypeptide(L)'
;MLTSQRFCSSWLARINVAKLVTSLGHATMASTEQLALLKQGVDVWNQQRLVLWNKFNKQQLWEEPNWLASEEGKLLFPDLRGVNLSETSLENVDLREINLFKASFRNSNLFQSRLAGATLDESDFSGASLEQADLSFADLCGANLSGVNLVAADLTGADLTGADLTGADLDSATFNITKLSGTKFNSANLSGTIFAGVDLSSSQGLEDCRHSSYSHVDHQTLLNNSQLPLSFLRGVGLPDTLIDYMPSLLNKPIQFYSCFISYSHKDEEFAKRLHADLQDKGVRCWYAPEDLPIGAKIRAGIDQAIRRHDKLLLILSEQSVNSPWVESEVESALEKEQESGCLVLFPVRIDDAVMDSSDGWAGLIKRSRNIGNFCNWKNYDVYQSVFDRLVKDLKRSLSETS
;
A
#
# COMPACT_ATOMS: atom_id res chain seq x y z
N MET A 1 -4.31 56.77 35.17
CA MET A 1 -3.15 56.16 34.48
C MET A 1 -3.62 54.78 34.03
N LEU A 2 -4.20 54.66 32.83
CA LEU A 2 -3.54 54.24 31.57
C LEU A 2 -2.90 52.85 31.77
N THR A 3 -3.18 51.75 31.05
CA THR A 3 -3.82 51.45 29.75
C THR A 3 -3.85 49.93 29.62
N SER A 4 -4.94 49.32 29.13
CA SER A 4 -4.91 48.18 28.17
C SER A 4 -6.34 47.81 27.76
N GLN A 5 -7.00 48.72 27.05
CA GLN A 5 -7.95 48.37 26.01
C GLN A 5 -7.12 48.16 24.74
N ARG A 6 -7.16 46.94 24.17
CA ARG A 6 -6.99 46.59 22.74
C ARG A 6 -6.46 45.16 22.64
N PHE A 7 -7.36 44.18 22.56
CA PHE A 7 -7.19 42.93 21.79
C PHE A 7 -8.54 42.19 21.83
N CYS A 8 -9.57 42.76 21.19
CA CYS A 8 -10.87 42.09 21.04
C CYS A 8 -11.57 42.47 19.72
N SER A 9 -10.81 42.84 18.68
CA SER A 9 -11.38 43.40 17.45
C SER A 9 -10.80 42.84 16.15
N SER A 10 -10.11 41.70 16.15
CA SER A 10 -9.72 40.99 14.91
C SER A 10 -10.46 39.67 14.68
N TRP A 11 -11.23 39.18 15.65
CA TRP A 11 -11.90 37.88 15.59
C TRP A 11 -13.28 37.92 14.90
N LEU A 12 -13.95 39.08 14.89
CA LEU A 12 -15.25 39.26 14.23
C LEU A 12 -15.18 39.27 12.70
N ALA A 13 -13.99 39.31 12.09
CA ALA A 13 -13.82 39.54 10.65
C ALA A 13 -13.64 38.27 9.80
N ARG A 14 -13.66 37.06 10.38
CA ARG A 14 -13.43 35.81 9.62
C ARG A 14 -14.55 34.77 9.69
N ILE A 15 -15.59 34.99 10.49
CA ILE A 15 -16.79 34.15 10.45
C ILE A 15 -17.66 34.69 9.31
N ASN A 16 -17.75 33.96 8.19
CA ASN A 16 -18.70 34.27 7.13
C ASN A 16 -20.11 33.89 7.58
N VAL A 17 -20.74 34.77 8.38
CA VAL A 17 -22.07 34.62 9.01
C VAL A 17 -23.17 34.24 7.99
N ALA A 18 -22.97 34.51 6.70
CA ALA A 18 -23.93 34.23 5.65
C ALA A 18 -24.02 32.75 5.21
N LYS A 19 -22.99 31.92 5.43
CA LYS A 19 -22.97 30.52 4.93
C LYS A 19 -23.60 29.49 5.89
N LEU A 20 -23.90 29.87 7.13
CA LEU A 20 -24.49 28.99 8.15
C LEU A 20 -26.03 28.86 8.06
N VAL A 21 -26.69 29.65 7.20
CA VAL A 21 -28.16 29.73 7.14
C VAL A 21 -28.80 28.51 6.45
N THR A 22 -28.04 27.70 5.72
CA THR A 22 -28.57 26.59 4.90
C THR A 22 -28.59 25.20 5.59
N SER A 23 -28.12 25.05 6.84
CA SER A 23 -27.97 23.71 7.47
C SER A 23 -29.18 23.20 8.25
N LEU A 24 -30.35 23.83 8.16
CA LEU A 24 -31.52 23.52 9.02
C LEU A 24 -32.37 22.31 8.56
N GLY A 25 -31.78 21.33 7.86
CA GLY A 25 -32.52 20.20 7.29
C GLY A 25 -32.96 19.13 8.29
N HIS A 26 -32.14 18.77 9.28
CA HIS A 26 -32.37 17.57 10.13
C HIS A 26 -31.75 17.65 11.54
N ALA A 27 -31.48 18.85 12.05
CA ALA A 27 -30.85 19.04 13.36
C ALA A 27 -31.89 18.87 14.50
N THR A 28 -31.65 17.94 15.43
CA THR A 28 -32.42 17.84 16.69
C THR A 28 -32.17 19.09 17.55
N MET A 29 -33.12 19.50 18.41
CA MET A 29 -32.91 20.68 19.27
C MET A 29 -31.62 20.62 20.10
N ALA A 30 -31.22 19.43 20.57
CA ALA A 30 -29.97 19.22 21.31
C ALA A 30 -28.71 19.56 20.49
N SER A 31 -28.69 19.20 19.20
CA SER A 31 -27.59 19.56 18.30
C SER A 31 -27.46 21.07 18.10
N THR A 32 -28.57 21.82 18.20
CA THR A 32 -28.59 23.28 18.02
C THR A 32 -27.96 24.01 19.21
N GLU A 33 -28.25 23.57 20.44
CA GLU A 33 -27.66 24.13 21.66
C GLU A 33 -26.16 23.84 21.74
N GLN A 34 -25.75 22.61 21.37
CA GLN A 34 -24.35 22.20 21.34
C GLN A 34 -23.55 22.97 20.28
N LEU A 35 -24.14 23.18 19.10
CA LEU A 35 -23.53 24.02 18.07
C LEU A 35 -23.45 25.49 18.53
N ALA A 36 -24.47 26.01 19.24
CA ALA A 36 -24.44 27.35 19.80
C ALA A 36 -23.34 27.50 20.87
N LEU A 37 -23.07 26.45 21.62
CA LEU A 37 -21.97 26.41 22.58
C LEU A 37 -20.61 26.42 21.88
N LEU A 38 -20.41 25.57 20.87
CA LEU A 38 -19.17 25.54 20.10
C LEU A 38 -18.89 26.89 19.42
N LYS A 39 -19.95 27.59 18.98
CA LYS A 39 -19.87 28.96 18.44
C LYS A 39 -19.43 30.02 19.45
N GLN A 40 -19.56 29.77 20.75
CA GLN A 40 -19.05 30.69 21.79
C GLN A 40 -17.52 30.60 21.95
N GLY A 41 -16.89 29.57 21.38
CA GLY A 41 -15.44 29.39 21.36
C GLY A 41 -15.01 28.03 21.91
N VAL A 42 -13.86 27.55 21.45
CA VAL A 42 -13.27 26.26 21.84
C VAL A 42 -13.04 26.18 23.36
N ASP A 43 -12.61 27.26 23.99
CA ASP A 43 -12.39 27.30 25.45
C ASP A 43 -13.68 27.04 26.24
N VAL A 44 -14.78 27.69 25.84
CA VAL A 44 -16.09 27.55 26.50
C VAL A 44 -16.61 26.14 26.31
N TRP A 45 -16.47 25.61 25.09
CA TRP A 45 -16.79 24.23 24.77
C TRP A 45 -16.00 23.24 25.63
N ASN A 46 -14.67 23.37 25.67
CA ASN A 46 -13.78 22.49 26.42
C ASN A 46 -14.05 22.51 27.92
N GLN A 47 -14.35 23.68 28.50
CA GLN A 47 -14.73 23.79 29.91
C GLN A 47 -16.01 23.00 30.22
N GLN A 48 -17.02 23.10 29.36
CA GLN A 48 -18.25 22.34 29.55
C GLN A 48 -18.04 20.84 29.32
N ARG A 49 -17.25 20.45 28.32
CA ARG A 49 -16.86 19.05 28.07
C ARG A 49 -16.17 18.44 29.28
N LEU A 50 -15.23 19.16 29.91
CA LEU A 50 -14.53 18.70 31.10
C LEU A 50 -15.50 18.45 32.27
N VAL A 51 -16.49 19.33 32.48
CA VAL A 51 -17.50 19.16 33.53
C VAL A 51 -18.36 17.91 33.28
N LEU A 52 -18.80 17.69 32.04
CA LEU A 52 -19.57 16.51 31.64
C LEU A 52 -18.75 15.22 31.82
N TRP A 53 -17.51 15.22 31.35
CA TRP A 53 -16.59 14.08 31.44
C TRP A 53 -16.31 13.68 32.91
N ASN A 54 -16.07 14.66 33.77
CA ASN A 54 -15.86 14.42 35.19
C ASN A 54 -17.11 13.90 35.90
N LYS A 55 -18.31 14.31 35.45
CA LYS A 55 -19.57 13.81 36.01
C LYS A 55 -19.78 12.34 35.63
N PHE A 56 -19.48 11.97 34.39
CA PHE A 56 -19.58 10.60 33.89
C PHE A 56 -18.62 9.66 34.64
N ASN A 57 -17.33 10.02 34.73
CA ASN A 57 -16.32 9.17 35.39
C ASN A 57 -16.55 8.98 36.90
N LYS A 58 -17.19 9.95 37.57
CA LYS A 58 -17.53 9.82 39.00
C LYS A 58 -18.69 8.87 39.27
N GLN A 59 -19.47 8.47 38.25
CA GLN A 59 -20.62 7.57 38.42
C GLN A 59 -20.27 6.08 38.30
N GLN A 60 -19.01 5.68 38.04
CA GLN A 60 -18.57 4.27 37.98
C GLN A 60 -19.53 3.33 37.20
N LEU A 61 -20.03 3.76 36.05
CA LEU A 61 -20.69 2.85 35.12
C LEU A 61 -19.61 2.10 34.33
N TRP A 62 -18.97 1.11 34.95
CA TRP A 62 -18.00 0.19 34.32
C TRP A 62 -18.66 -1.07 33.77
N GLU A 63 -19.88 -0.96 33.25
CA GLU A 63 -20.42 -2.00 32.38
C GLU A 63 -20.25 -1.53 30.94
N GLU A 64 -19.75 -2.42 30.08
CA GLU A 64 -19.33 -2.15 28.71
C GLU A 64 -20.29 -1.22 27.96
N PRO A 65 -19.80 -0.20 27.23
CA PRO A 65 -20.67 0.73 26.51
C PRO A 65 -21.39 -0.02 25.39
N ASN A 66 -22.61 -0.46 25.69
CA ASN A 66 -23.57 -0.90 24.71
C ASN A 66 -23.94 0.33 23.88
N TRP A 67 -23.28 0.51 22.73
CA TRP A 67 -23.18 1.74 21.94
C TRP A 67 -24.50 2.24 21.32
N LEU A 68 -25.66 1.73 21.74
CA LEU A 68 -26.96 2.17 21.22
C LEU A 68 -28.13 2.24 22.21
N ALA A 69 -27.99 1.95 23.51
CA ALA A 69 -29.14 2.08 24.41
C ALA A 69 -28.77 2.29 25.88
N SER A 70 -29.03 3.50 26.40
CA SER A 70 -29.46 3.66 27.79
C SER A 70 -30.98 3.86 27.80
N GLU A 71 -31.66 3.23 28.76
CA GLU A 71 -33.13 3.11 28.85
C GLU A 71 -33.89 4.45 29.00
N GLU A 72 -33.20 5.60 29.00
CA GLU A 72 -33.81 6.94 29.09
C GLU A 72 -33.53 7.86 27.88
N GLY A 73 -32.96 7.35 26.77
CA GLY A 73 -32.98 8.06 25.49
C GLY A 73 -32.26 9.42 25.45
N LYS A 74 -31.42 9.74 26.45
CA LYS A 74 -30.56 10.92 26.45
C LYS A 74 -29.17 10.50 26.01
N LEU A 75 -28.78 10.91 24.81
CA LEU A 75 -27.42 10.75 24.29
C LEU A 75 -26.42 11.25 25.35
N LEU A 76 -25.56 10.36 25.83
CA LEU A 76 -24.53 10.66 26.84
C LEU A 76 -23.46 11.61 26.30
N PHE A 77 -23.32 11.67 24.97
CA PHE A 77 -22.39 12.55 24.27
C PHE A 77 -23.12 13.45 23.26
N PRO A 78 -22.58 14.66 23.00
CA PRO A 78 -23.13 15.56 21.99
C PRO A 78 -23.33 14.90 20.62
N ASP A 79 -24.41 15.28 19.94
CA ASP A 79 -24.74 14.82 18.59
C ASP A 79 -24.68 16.02 17.66
N LEU A 80 -23.65 16.02 16.81
CA LEU A 80 -23.32 17.04 15.84
C LEU A 80 -23.31 16.46 14.41
N ARG A 81 -24.13 15.45 14.14
CA ARG A 81 -24.24 14.83 12.82
C ARG A 81 -24.55 15.83 11.72
N GLY A 82 -23.84 15.70 10.59
CA GLY A 82 -24.03 16.53 9.41
C GLY A 82 -23.69 18.01 9.62
N VAL A 83 -23.04 18.38 10.73
CA VAL A 83 -22.68 19.76 11.01
C VAL A 83 -21.66 20.27 9.99
N ASN A 84 -21.83 21.51 9.55
CA ASN A 84 -20.84 22.17 8.71
C ASN A 84 -19.93 23.08 9.56
N LEU A 85 -18.69 22.65 9.74
CA LEU A 85 -17.59 23.31 10.42
C LEU A 85 -16.43 23.63 9.44
N SER A 86 -16.72 23.72 8.14
CA SER A 86 -15.73 24.09 7.13
C SER A 86 -15.14 25.47 7.39
N GLU A 87 -13.84 25.64 7.10
CA GLU A 87 -13.10 26.91 7.23
C GLU A 87 -13.07 27.48 8.67
N THR A 88 -13.33 26.64 9.69
CA THR A 88 -13.31 27.06 11.10
C THR A 88 -11.96 26.76 11.76
N SER A 89 -11.60 27.52 12.81
CA SER A 89 -10.50 27.17 13.71
C SER A 89 -11.08 26.50 14.96
N LEU A 90 -10.67 25.26 15.17
CA LEU A 90 -11.04 24.31 16.21
C LEU A 90 -9.78 23.74 16.88
N GLU A 91 -8.74 24.56 16.97
CA GLU A 91 -7.47 24.20 17.61
C GLU A 91 -7.70 23.76 19.06
N ASN A 92 -7.13 22.63 19.46
CA ASN A 92 -7.28 22.05 20.81
C ASN A 92 -8.72 21.70 21.22
N VAL A 93 -9.66 21.57 20.28
CA VAL A 93 -11.06 21.24 20.61
C VAL A 93 -11.18 19.82 21.17
N ASP A 94 -11.99 19.64 22.21
CA ASP A 94 -12.34 18.34 22.78
C ASP A 94 -13.64 17.78 22.18
N LEU A 95 -13.49 16.94 21.17
CA LEU A 95 -14.57 16.26 20.45
C LEU A 95 -14.59 14.74 20.70
N ARG A 96 -13.99 14.26 21.79
CA ARG A 96 -13.93 12.84 22.13
C ARG A 96 -15.32 12.22 22.27
N GLU A 97 -15.53 11.04 21.70
CA GLU A 97 -16.77 10.25 21.78
C GLU A 97 -18.02 10.98 21.26
N ILE A 98 -17.86 12.01 20.42
CA ILE A 98 -18.97 12.78 19.83
C ILE A 98 -19.43 12.13 18.54
N ASN A 99 -20.74 12.19 18.30
CA ASN A 99 -21.29 11.81 17.01
C ASN A 99 -21.17 12.97 16.01
N LEU A 100 -20.27 12.80 15.04
CA LEU A 100 -19.97 13.72 13.96
C LEU A 100 -20.20 13.06 12.59
N PHE A 101 -21.01 12.00 12.51
CA PHE A 101 -21.31 11.33 11.24
C PHE A 101 -21.72 12.34 10.17
N LYS A 102 -21.07 12.26 8.99
CA LYS A 102 -21.25 13.19 7.86
C LYS A 102 -20.96 14.66 8.15
N ALA A 103 -20.22 14.97 9.20
CA ALA A 103 -19.80 16.35 9.46
C ALA A 103 -18.81 16.83 8.39
N SER A 104 -18.76 18.14 8.17
CA SER A 104 -17.84 18.76 7.22
C SER A 104 -16.85 19.66 7.96
N PHE A 105 -15.57 19.35 7.83
CA PHE A 105 -14.41 20.02 8.39
C PHE A 105 -13.47 20.56 7.30
N ARG A 106 -13.96 20.73 6.08
CA ARG A 106 -13.13 21.15 4.92
C ARG A 106 -12.35 22.41 5.23
N ASN A 107 -11.04 22.39 4.97
CA ASN A 107 -10.13 23.52 5.21
C ASN A 107 -10.21 24.09 6.65
N SER A 108 -10.63 23.30 7.63
CA SER A 108 -10.64 23.72 9.03
C SER A 108 -9.28 23.49 9.69
N ASN A 109 -9.01 24.20 10.77
CA ASN A 109 -7.85 23.97 11.62
C ASN A 109 -8.27 23.19 12.87
N LEU A 110 -7.82 21.95 12.99
CA LEU A 110 -8.04 21.02 14.10
C LEU A 110 -6.72 20.62 14.77
N PHE A 111 -5.71 21.49 14.69
CA PHE A 111 -4.41 21.29 15.33
C PHE A 111 -4.58 20.93 16.82
N GLN A 112 -3.94 19.84 17.25
CA GLN A 112 -4.00 19.31 18.62
C GLN A 112 -5.41 19.01 19.14
N SER A 113 -6.40 18.83 18.25
CA SER A 113 -7.75 18.45 18.64
C SER A 113 -7.79 17.02 19.21
N ARG A 114 -8.78 16.77 20.08
CA ARG A 114 -9.01 15.48 20.71
C ARG A 114 -10.29 14.88 20.14
N LEU A 115 -10.15 13.90 19.27
CA LEU A 115 -11.21 13.21 18.55
C LEU A 115 -11.29 11.72 18.90
N ALA A 116 -10.59 11.29 19.95
CA ALA A 116 -10.58 9.89 20.36
C ALA A 116 -11.99 9.32 20.55
N GLY A 117 -12.26 8.16 19.95
CA GLY A 117 -13.55 7.48 19.99
C GLY A 117 -14.70 8.22 19.29
N ALA A 118 -14.45 9.33 18.57
CA ALA A 118 -15.51 10.05 17.85
C ALA A 118 -16.04 9.23 16.67
N THR A 119 -17.33 9.38 16.40
CA THR A 119 -17.98 8.82 15.21
C THR A 119 -17.86 9.83 14.08
N LEU A 120 -16.96 9.59 13.13
CA LEU A 120 -16.59 10.47 12.02
C LEU A 120 -16.84 9.81 10.65
N ASP A 121 -17.61 8.73 10.60
CA ASP A 121 -17.88 8.01 9.37
C ASP A 121 -18.56 8.92 8.33
N GLU A 122 -18.15 8.75 7.07
CA GLU A 122 -18.52 9.58 5.93
C GLU A 122 -18.30 11.11 6.14
N SER A 123 -17.47 11.53 7.09
CA SER A 123 -17.14 12.94 7.30
C SER A 123 -16.13 13.46 6.29
N ASP A 124 -16.12 14.77 6.08
CA ASP A 124 -15.27 15.42 5.10
C ASP A 124 -14.24 16.35 5.73
N PHE A 125 -12.98 15.91 5.76
CA PHE A 125 -11.81 16.63 6.25
C PHE A 125 -10.91 17.15 5.12
N SER A 126 -11.40 17.21 3.87
CA SER A 126 -10.53 17.57 2.74
C SER A 126 -9.84 18.92 2.97
N GLY A 127 -8.51 18.94 2.87
CA GLY A 127 -7.68 20.13 3.11
C GLY A 127 -7.66 20.65 4.55
N ALA A 128 -8.21 19.92 5.52
CA ALA A 128 -8.14 20.29 6.93
C ALA A 128 -6.72 20.09 7.51
N SER A 129 -6.44 20.74 8.64
CA SER A 129 -5.23 20.49 9.42
C SER A 129 -5.58 19.74 10.71
N LEU A 130 -5.21 18.48 10.79
CA LEU A 130 -5.31 17.59 11.96
C LEU A 130 -3.91 17.31 12.56
N GLU A 131 -2.96 18.22 12.36
CA GLU A 131 -1.62 18.07 12.91
C GLU A 131 -1.68 17.90 14.44
N GLN A 132 -0.98 16.87 14.95
CA GLN A 132 -0.97 16.45 16.35
C GLN A 132 -2.34 16.13 16.95
N ALA A 133 -3.35 15.84 16.12
CA ALA A 133 -4.66 15.44 16.61
C ALA A 133 -4.64 14.00 17.17
N ASP A 134 -5.42 13.78 18.23
CA ASP A 134 -5.70 12.46 18.78
C ASP A 134 -6.98 11.91 18.14
N LEU A 135 -6.83 11.01 17.18
CA LEU A 135 -7.90 10.29 16.48
C LEU A 135 -7.98 8.83 16.95
N SER A 136 -7.40 8.50 18.10
CA SER A 136 -7.33 7.12 18.58
C SER A 136 -8.73 6.52 18.74
N PHE A 137 -8.94 5.30 18.25
CA PHE A 137 -10.23 4.60 18.28
C PHE A 137 -11.41 5.33 17.59
N ALA A 138 -11.15 6.38 16.80
CA ALA A 138 -12.21 7.05 16.05
C ALA A 138 -12.73 6.18 14.89
N ASP A 139 -14.02 6.29 14.59
CA ASP A 139 -14.61 5.68 13.40
C ASP A 139 -14.51 6.68 12.24
N LEU A 140 -13.64 6.41 11.28
CA LEU A 140 -13.39 7.22 10.08
C LEU A 140 -13.81 6.45 8.81
N CYS A 141 -14.72 5.47 8.93
CA CYS A 141 -15.15 4.65 7.81
C CYS A 141 -15.69 5.51 6.66
N GLY A 142 -15.10 5.36 5.47
CA GLY A 142 -15.47 6.14 4.28
C GLY A 142 -15.22 7.65 4.38
N ALA A 143 -14.48 8.14 5.38
CA ALA A 143 -14.20 9.56 5.53
C ALA A 143 -13.32 10.08 4.38
N ASN A 144 -13.59 11.31 3.93
CA ASN A 144 -12.75 12.01 2.98
C ASN A 144 -11.64 12.77 3.72
N LEU A 145 -10.42 12.25 3.66
CA LEU A 145 -9.22 12.82 4.24
C LEU A 145 -8.25 13.31 3.13
N SER A 146 -8.76 13.59 1.93
CA SER A 146 -7.90 13.96 0.80
C SER A 146 -7.18 15.29 1.06
N GLY A 147 -5.85 15.30 0.90
CA GLY A 147 -5.03 16.50 1.11
C GLY A 147 -5.02 17.01 2.56
N VAL A 148 -5.43 16.18 3.52
CA VAL A 148 -5.41 16.55 4.94
C VAL A 148 -3.98 16.59 5.47
N ASN A 149 -3.68 17.50 6.39
CA ASN A 149 -2.44 17.47 7.17
C ASN A 149 -2.69 16.63 8.44
N LEU A 150 -2.06 15.47 8.55
CA LEU A 150 -2.11 14.54 9.70
C LEU A 150 -0.74 14.39 10.36
N VAL A 151 0.14 15.38 10.20
CA VAL A 151 1.50 15.35 10.76
C VAL A 151 1.42 15.08 12.27
N ALA A 152 2.14 14.05 12.73
CA ALA A 152 2.19 13.61 14.12
C ALA A 152 0.81 13.29 14.76
N ALA A 153 -0.22 12.99 13.95
CA ALA A 153 -1.52 12.56 14.45
C ALA A 153 -1.48 11.11 14.95
N ASP A 154 -2.26 10.82 15.99
CA ASP A 154 -2.43 9.46 16.52
C ASP A 154 -3.72 8.83 15.97
N LEU A 155 -3.59 7.80 15.14
CA LEU A 155 -4.70 7.03 14.57
C LEU A 155 -4.77 5.61 15.16
N THR A 156 -4.18 5.40 16.34
CA THR A 156 -4.15 4.10 17.01
C THR A 156 -5.55 3.54 17.21
N GLY A 157 -5.80 2.34 16.67
CA GLY A 157 -7.09 1.64 16.80
C GLY A 157 -8.25 2.27 16.04
N ALA A 158 -8.02 3.32 15.24
CA ALA A 158 -9.06 3.94 14.42
C ALA A 158 -9.53 2.99 13.29
N ASP A 159 -10.74 3.22 12.79
CA ASP A 159 -11.29 2.52 11.63
C ASP A 159 -11.28 3.43 10.41
N LEU A 160 -10.33 3.24 9.48
CA LEU A 160 -10.25 3.99 8.22
C LEU A 160 -10.74 3.16 7.03
N THR A 161 -11.57 2.15 7.26
CA THR A 161 -12.07 1.29 6.18
C THR A 161 -12.71 2.14 5.08
N GLY A 162 -12.20 2.03 3.85
CA GLY A 162 -12.68 2.79 2.68
C GLY A 162 -12.42 4.30 2.71
N ALA A 163 -11.65 4.82 3.67
CA ALA A 163 -11.32 6.24 3.75
C ALA A 163 -10.35 6.69 2.63
N ASP A 164 -10.38 7.97 2.29
CA ASP A 164 -9.56 8.55 1.23
C ASP A 164 -8.43 9.43 1.80
N LEU A 165 -7.20 8.92 1.88
CA LEU A 165 -5.99 9.67 2.28
C LEU A 165 -5.19 10.18 1.06
N THR A 166 -5.81 10.32 -0.11
CA THR A 166 -5.12 10.78 -1.32
C THR A 166 -4.46 12.15 -1.09
N GLY A 167 -3.14 12.22 -1.28
CA GLY A 167 -2.36 13.44 -1.08
C GLY A 167 -2.27 13.93 0.38
N ALA A 168 -2.67 13.12 1.36
CA ALA A 168 -2.54 13.46 2.77
C ALA A 168 -1.07 13.54 3.22
N ASP A 169 -0.78 14.41 4.18
CA ASP A 169 0.53 14.46 4.84
C ASP A 169 0.50 13.64 6.13
N LEU A 170 1.22 12.52 6.16
CA LEU A 170 1.23 11.54 7.26
C LEU A 170 2.60 11.49 7.97
N ASP A 171 3.41 12.53 7.84
CA ASP A 171 4.71 12.60 8.51
C ASP A 171 4.56 12.40 10.03
N SER A 172 5.28 11.43 10.59
CA SER A 172 5.22 11.03 11.99
C SER A 172 3.84 10.59 12.51
N ALA A 173 2.87 10.31 11.62
CA ALA A 173 1.57 9.78 12.02
C ALA A 173 1.67 8.34 12.52
N THR A 174 0.79 7.95 13.45
CA THR A 174 0.80 6.61 14.07
C THR A 174 -0.40 5.79 13.65
N PHE A 175 -0.16 4.69 12.94
CA PHE A 175 -1.14 3.64 12.59
C PHE A 175 -0.84 2.35 13.36
N ASN A 176 -1.13 2.35 14.65
CA ASN A 176 -1.05 1.13 15.46
C ASN A 176 -2.42 0.47 15.51
N ILE A 177 -2.51 -0.82 15.17
CA ILE A 177 -3.75 -1.62 15.18
C ILE A 177 -4.94 -0.94 14.48
N THR A 178 -4.66 -0.05 13.53
CA THR A 178 -5.62 0.70 12.73
C THR A 178 -6.16 -0.17 11.60
N LYS A 179 -7.47 -0.08 11.32
CA LYS A 179 -8.06 -0.77 10.17
C LYS A 179 -7.91 0.07 8.92
N LEU A 180 -7.24 -0.46 7.90
CA LEU A 180 -6.90 0.26 6.66
C LEU A 180 -7.51 -0.40 5.41
N SER A 181 -8.53 -1.23 5.59
CA SER A 181 -9.11 -2.00 4.48
C SER A 181 -9.72 -1.08 3.42
N GLY A 182 -9.24 -1.16 2.18
CA GLY A 182 -9.71 -0.29 1.09
C GLY A 182 -9.35 1.19 1.24
N THR A 183 -8.50 1.57 2.20
CA THR A 183 -8.03 2.94 2.35
C THR A 183 -7.13 3.34 1.17
N LYS A 184 -7.29 4.56 0.65
CA LYS A 184 -6.51 5.06 -0.48
C LYS A 184 -5.34 5.92 0.00
N PHE A 185 -4.13 5.61 -0.44
CA PHE A 185 -2.89 6.30 -0.09
C PHE A 185 -2.22 7.02 -1.26
N ASN A 186 -2.90 7.13 -2.43
CA ASN A 186 -2.28 7.70 -3.63
C ASN A 186 -1.66 9.08 -3.35
N SER A 187 -0.38 9.25 -3.69
CA SER A 187 0.37 10.51 -3.45
C SER A 187 0.46 10.98 -1.99
N ALA A 188 0.12 10.14 -1.00
CA ALA A 188 0.30 10.49 0.41
C ALA A 188 1.79 10.62 0.75
N ASN A 189 2.13 11.55 1.66
CA ASN A 189 3.49 11.75 2.14
C ASN A 189 3.74 10.90 3.39
N LEU A 190 4.74 10.03 3.33
CA LEU A 190 5.16 9.14 4.40
C LEU A 190 6.60 9.47 4.81
N SER A 191 6.79 9.73 6.09
CA SER A 191 8.09 10.01 6.71
C SER A 191 7.91 9.79 8.20
N GLY A 192 8.75 8.98 8.85
CA GLY A 192 8.55 8.67 10.28
C GLY A 192 7.20 8.03 10.64
N THR A 193 6.38 7.67 9.65
CA THR A 193 5.04 7.13 9.85
C THR A 193 5.16 5.73 10.43
N ILE A 194 4.35 5.41 11.45
CA ILE A 194 4.39 4.11 12.12
C ILE A 194 3.24 3.25 11.62
N PHE A 195 3.54 2.07 11.10
CA PHE A 195 2.61 1.01 10.77
C PHE A 195 2.91 -0.19 11.66
N ALA A 196 2.12 -0.40 12.71
CA ALA A 196 2.32 -1.53 13.63
C ALA A 196 1.03 -2.34 13.84
N GLY A 197 1.11 -3.64 13.59
CA GLY A 197 -0.06 -4.52 13.69
C GLY A 197 -1.21 -4.17 12.75
N VAL A 198 -0.92 -3.63 11.57
CA VAL A 198 -1.93 -3.24 10.57
C VAL A 198 -1.98 -4.21 9.39
N ASP A 199 -3.13 -4.26 8.73
CA ASP A 199 -3.32 -4.94 7.45
C ASP A 199 -3.37 -3.89 6.32
N LEU A 200 -2.43 -3.98 5.39
CA LEU A 200 -2.25 -3.11 4.24
C LEU A 200 -2.61 -3.82 2.93
N SER A 201 -3.02 -5.09 2.97
CA SER A 201 -3.18 -5.96 1.80
C SER A 201 -4.26 -5.49 0.83
N SER A 202 -5.24 -4.75 1.32
CA SER A 202 -6.35 -4.18 0.54
C SER A 202 -6.28 -2.65 0.42
N SER A 203 -5.24 -2.03 0.97
CA SER A 203 -4.98 -0.60 0.79
C SER A 203 -4.59 -0.32 -0.66
N GLN A 204 -4.95 0.86 -1.16
CA GLN A 204 -4.76 1.24 -2.56
C GLN A 204 -3.71 2.35 -2.67
N GLY A 205 -2.92 2.36 -3.75
CA GLY A 205 -2.00 3.46 -4.05
C GLY A 205 -0.78 3.54 -3.14
N LEU A 206 -0.41 2.44 -2.47
CA LEU A 206 0.82 2.35 -1.68
C LEU A 206 2.06 2.52 -2.55
N GLU A 207 1.97 2.10 -3.81
CA GLU A 207 3.02 2.23 -4.82
C GLU A 207 3.31 3.69 -5.22
N ASP A 208 2.33 4.58 -5.04
CA ASP A 208 2.37 6.01 -5.39
C ASP A 208 2.70 6.91 -4.19
N CYS A 209 2.93 6.33 -3.01
CA CYS A 209 3.30 7.08 -1.83
C CYS A 209 4.63 7.82 -2.03
N ARG A 210 4.72 9.02 -1.46
CA ARG A 210 5.94 9.82 -1.45
C ARG A 210 6.66 9.56 -0.13
N HIS A 211 7.92 9.16 -0.22
CA HIS A 211 8.72 8.87 0.96
C HIS A 211 9.79 9.95 1.13
N SER A 212 9.60 10.84 2.11
CA SER A 212 10.56 11.92 2.41
C SER A 212 11.63 11.46 3.41
N SER A 213 11.35 10.41 4.18
CA SER A 213 12.25 9.73 5.12
C SER A 213 11.76 8.30 5.35
N TYR A 214 12.52 7.52 6.12
CA TYR A 214 12.16 6.16 6.50
C TYR A 214 10.90 6.14 7.38
N SER A 215 10.06 5.14 7.17
CA SER A 215 8.87 4.88 7.99
C SER A 215 9.08 3.58 8.77
N HIS A 216 8.25 3.31 9.76
CA HIS A 216 8.41 2.16 10.64
C HIS A 216 7.32 1.15 10.32
N VAL A 217 7.73 -0.07 9.95
CA VAL A 217 6.81 -1.18 9.72
C VAL A 217 7.25 -2.33 10.61
N ASP A 218 6.36 -2.80 11.47
CA ASP A 218 6.68 -3.89 12.38
C ASP A 218 6.62 -5.27 11.69
N HIS A 219 7.26 -6.27 12.31
CA HIS A 219 7.32 -7.61 11.75
C HIS A 219 5.93 -8.25 11.56
N GLN A 220 4.94 -7.93 12.40
CA GLN A 220 3.59 -8.45 12.29
C GLN A 220 2.88 -7.90 11.04
N THR A 221 3.05 -6.60 10.78
CA THR A 221 2.56 -5.98 9.54
C THR A 221 3.24 -6.62 8.33
N LEU A 222 4.56 -6.83 8.35
CA LEU A 222 5.24 -7.51 7.24
C LEU A 222 4.76 -8.97 7.05
N LEU A 223 4.51 -9.71 8.13
CA LEU A 223 3.98 -11.07 8.10
C LEU A 223 2.59 -11.15 7.46
N ASN A 224 1.68 -10.25 7.85
CA ASN A 224 0.30 -10.28 7.38
C ASN A 224 0.18 -9.84 5.91
N ASN A 225 1.13 -9.06 5.40
CA ASN A 225 1.04 -8.43 4.08
C ASN A 225 2.02 -9.05 3.06
N SER A 226 1.58 -10.10 2.35
CA SER A 226 2.46 -10.88 1.42
C SER A 226 2.91 -10.15 0.16
N GLN A 227 2.19 -9.10 -0.26
CA GLN A 227 2.35 -8.47 -1.56
C GLN A 227 2.37 -6.94 -1.44
N LEU A 228 3.16 -6.42 -0.52
CA LEU A 228 3.39 -4.97 -0.48
C LEU A 228 4.19 -4.54 -1.72
N PRO A 229 3.87 -3.38 -2.33
CA PRO A 229 4.64 -2.87 -3.46
C PRO A 229 6.13 -2.68 -3.11
N LEU A 230 7.01 -3.02 -4.06
CA LEU A 230 8.46 -2.84 -3.86
C LEU A 230 8.83 -1.37 -3.64
N SER A 231 8.15 -0.43 -4.29
CA SER A 231 8.37 1.01 -4.08
C SER A 231 8.07 1.43 -2.65
N PHE A 232 6.97 0.93 -2.07
CA PHE A 232 6.62 1.14 -0.67
C PHE A 232 7.67 0.55 0.27
N LEU A 233 8.04 -0.73 0.09
CA LEU A 233 9.04 -1.41 0.93
C LEU A 233 10.40 -0.69 0.94
N ARG A 234 10.86 -0.24 -0.23
CA ARG A 234 12.07 0.58 -0.35
C ARG A 234 11.88 1.95 0.30
N GLY A 235 10.73 2.58 0.08
CA GLY A 235 10.38 3.89 0.61
C GLY A 235 10.34 3.93 2.13
N VAL A 236 9.86 2.87 2.79
CA VAL A 236 9.92 2.78 4.25
C VAL A 236 11.34 2.53 4.77
N GLY A 237 12.31 2.23 3.90
CA GLY A 237 13.73 2.12 4.25
C GLY A 237 14.27 0.70 4.34
N LEU A 238 13.55 -0.31 3.84
CA LEU A 238 14.05 -1.68 3.82
C LEU A 238 15.13 -1.83 2.73
N PRO A 239 16.32 -2.34 3.05
CA PRO A 239 17.33 -2.67 2.04
C PRO A 239 16.83 -3.75 1.07
N ASP A 240 17.23 -3.67 -0.21
CA ASP A 240 16.87 -4.68 -1.22
C ASP A 240 17.22 -6.10 -0.77
N THR A 241 18.37 -6.28 -0.10
CA THR A 241 18.76 -7.58 0.45
C THR A 241 17.73 -8.12 1.44
N LEU A 242 17.20 -7.29 2.33
CA LEU A 242 16.19 -7.70 3.29
C LEU A 242 14.86 -8.00 2.60
N ILE A 243 14.47 -7.18 1.62
CA ILE A 243 13.28 -7.40 0.79
C ILE A 243 13.36 -8.76 0.09
N ASP A 244 14.51 -9.09 -0.49
CA ASP A 244 14.75 -10.35 -1.19
C ASP A 244 14.63 -11.58 -0.28
N TYR A 245 15.14 -11.50 0.96
CA TYR A 245 15.07 -12.60 1.93
C TYR A 245 13.76 -12.64 2.74
N MET A 246 12.94 -11.59 2.67
CA MET A 246 11.72 -11.46 3.46
C MET A 246 10.76 -12.65 3.27
N PRO A 247 10.47 -13.15 2.05
CA PRO A 247 9.60 -14.32 1.89
C PRO A 247 10.09 -15.57 2.65
N SER A 248 11.41 -15.79 2.67
CA SER A 248 12.03 -16.90 3.41
C SER A 248 11.93 -16.72 4.93
N LEU A 249 12.06 -15.48 5.41
CA LEU A 249 11.95 -15.16 6.84
C LEU A 249 10.50 -15.27 7.35
N LEU A 250 9.52 -15.09 6.47
CA LEU A 250 8.09 -15.07 6.82
C LEU A 250 7.40 -16.45 6.66
N ASN A 251 8.14 -17.53 6.39
CA ASN A 251 7.61 -18.91 6.25
C ASN A 251 6.40 -19.05 5.30
N LYS A 252 6.23 -18.13 4.34
CA LYS A 252 5.21 -18.28 3.30
C LYS A 252 5.72 -19.30 2.28
N PRO A 253 4.86 -20.21 1.76
CA PRO A 253 5.27 -21.14 0.71
C PRO A 253 5.73 -20.29 -0.46
N ILE A 254 7.03 -20.32 -0.74
CA ILE A 254 7.54 -19.42 -1.75
C ILE A 254 7.06 -19.89 -3.12
N GLN A 255 6.24 -19.08 -3.78
CA GLN A 255 5.99 -19.25 -5.21
C GLN A 255 7.17 -18.65 -5.97
N PHE A 256 8.29 -19.38 -5.98
CA PHE A 256 9.45 -18.98 -6.76
C PHE A 256 9.14 -19.17 -8.25
N TYR A 257 9.01 -18.07 -8.99
CA TYR A 257 9.25 -18.09 -10.44
C TYR A 257 10.74 -17.82 -10.64
N SER A 258 11.56 -18.86 -10.52
CA SER A 258 12.99 -18.83 -10.77
C SER A 258 13.28 -19.16 -12.24
N CYS A 259 14.09 -18.33 -12.91
CA CYS A 259 14.49 -18.53 -14.30
C CYS A 259 16.01 -18.37 -14.51
N PHE A 260 16.64 -19.25 -15.28
CA PHE A 260 18.00 -19.07 -15.76
C PHE A 260 17.96 -18.56 -17.19
N ILE A 261 18.69 -17.48 -17.46
CA ILE A 261 18.86 -16.92 -18.80
C ILE A 261 20.13 -17.51 -19.39
N SER A 262 19.98 -18.36 -20.39
CA SER A 262 21.07 -18.89 -21.21
C SER A 262 21.16 -18.10 -22.52
N TYR A 263 22.35 -17.58 -22.83
CA TYR A 263 22.57 -16.69 -23.96
C TYR A 263 24.04 -16.74 -24.41
N SER A 264 24.32 -16.29 -25.63
CA SER A 264 25.69 -16.07 -26.10
C SER A 264 26.21 -14.71 -25.63
N HIS A 265 27.51 -14.58 -25.35
CA HIS A 265 28.17 -13.30 -25.02
C HIS A 265 27.83 -12.14 -25.96
N LYS A 266 27.58 -12.43 -27.24
CA LYS A 266 27.22 -11.40 -28.23
C LYS A 266 25.82 -10.83 -28.03
N ASP A 267 24.98 -11.53 -27.29
CA ASP A 267 23.57 -11.20 -27.03
C ASP A 267 23.38 -10.58 -25.64
N GLU A 268 24.48 -10.22 -24.96
CA GLU A 268 24.48 -9.69 -23.58
C GLU A 268 23.61 -8.44 -23.43
N GLU A 269 23.54 -7.59 -24.46
CA GLU A 269 22.71 -6.38 -24.45
C GLU A 269 21.22 -6.73 -24.28
N PHE A 270 20.73 -7.72 -25.04
CA PHE A 270 19.35 -8.19 -24.94
C PHE A 270 19.11 -8.94 -23.64
N ALA A 271 20.04 -9.81 -23.23
CA ALA A 271 19.95 -10.57 -22.00
C ALA A 271 19.87 -9.67 -20.75
N LYS A 272 20.67 -8.59 -20.70
CA LYS A 272 20.64 -7.60 -19.61
C LYS A 272 19.32 -6.87 -19.52
N ARG A 273 18.77 -6.45 -20.67
CA ARG A 273 17.46 -5.80 -20.72
C ARG A 273 16.36 -6.74 -20.25
N LEU A 274 16.32 -7.94 -20.80
CA LEU A 274 15.34 -8.96 -20.43
C LEU A 274 15.42 -9.33 -18.96
N HIS A 275 16.63 -9.44 -18.41
CA HIS A 275 16.86 -9.67 -16.98
C HIS A 275 16.26 -8.54 -16.12
N ALA A 276 16.57 -7.28 -16.45
CA ALA A 276 16.05 -6.13 -15.70
C ALA A 276 14.51 -6.07 -15.74
N ASP A 277 13.93 -6.27 -16.93
CA ASP A 277 12.48 -6.23 -17.12
C ASP A 277 11.78 -7.42 -16.40
N LEU A 278 12.40 -8.61 -16.38
CA LEU A 278 11.88 -9.77 -15.63
C LEU A 278 11.91 -9.53 -14.11
N GLN A 279 12.98 -8.92 -13.60
CA GLN A 279 13.07 -8.55 -12.18
C GLN A 279 12.00 -7.53 -11.79
N ASP A 280 11.72 -6.55 -12.65
CA ASP A 280 10.64 -5.57 -12.43
C ASP A 280 9.26 -6.23 -12.34
N LYS A 281 9.03 -7.30 -13.12
CA LYS A 281 7.78 -8.10 -13.08
C LYS A 281 7.74 -9.16 -11.97
N GLY A 282 8.73 -9.17 -11.07
CA GLY A 282 8.83 -10.07 -9.94
C GLY A 282 9.23 -11.51 -10.31
N VAL A 283 9.89 -11.72 -11.45
CA VAL A 283 10.46 -13.02 -11.82
C VAL A 283 11.94 -13.02 -11.43
N ARG A 284 12.35 -13.96 -10.57
CA ARG A 284 13.74 -14.05 -10.12
C ARG A 284 14.56 -14.72 -11.20
N CYS A 285 15.45 -13.98 -11.84
CA CYS A 285 16.29 -14.52 -12.90
C CYS A 285 17.78 -14.36 -12.62
N TRP A 286 18.57 -15.31 -13.13
CA TRP A 286 20.02 -15.33 -13.06
C TRP A 286 20.59 -15.65 -14.43
N TYR A 287 21.81 -15.21 -14.72
CA TYR A 287 22.54 -15.70 -15.87
C TYR A 287 23.02 -17.14 -15.60
N ALA A 288 22.83 -18.02 -16.58
CA ALA A 288 23.44 -19.35 -16.53
C ALA A 288 24.97 -19.18 -16.53
N PRO A 289 25.71 -19.76 -15.57
CA PRO A 289 27.17 -19.77 -15.63
C PRO A 289 27.58 -20.54 -16.89
N GLU A 290 28.39 -19.91 -17.73
CA GLU A 290 28.84 -20.43 -19.03
C GLU A 290 29.51 -21.81 -18.96
N ASP A 291 30.00 -22.17 -17.77
CA ASP A 291 30.51 -23.50 -17.45
C ASP A 291 29.58 -24.17 -16.44
N LEU A 292 28.49 -24.78 -16.92
CA LEU A 292 27.80 -25.84 -16.19
C LEU A 292 28.46 -27.18 -16.59
N PRO A 293 29.41 -27.73 -15.80
CA PRO A 293 29.92 -29.06 -16.10
C PRO A 293 28.77 -30.05 -15.90
N ILE A 294 28.56 -30.91 -16.88
CA ILE A 294 27.67 -32.08 -16.77
C ILE A 294 28.07 -32.84 -15.50
N GLY A 295 27.20 -32.83 -14.49
CA GLY A 295 27.40 -33.55 -13.23
C GLY A 295 28.20 -32.84 -12.12
N ALA A 296 28.61 -31.57 -12.25
CA ALA A 296 29.25 -30.88 -11.13
C ALA A 296 28.22 -30.31 -10.15
N LYS A 297 28.33 -30.70 -8.88
CA LYS A 297 27.59 -30.11 -7.75
C LYS A 297 27.90 -28.61 -7.68
N ILE A 298 27.03 -27.79 -8.26
CA ILE A 298 27.08 -26.33 -8.19
C ILE A 298 27.11 -25.91 -6.72
N ARG A 299 28.26 -25.34 -6.35
CA ARG A 299 28.65 -24.60 -5.14
C ARG A 299 27.75 -24.76 -3.91
N ALA A 300 28.35 -25.33 -2.86
CA ALA A 300 27.92 -25.15 -1.48
C ALA A 300 27.92 -23.66 -1.13
N GLY A 301 26.75 -23.09 -0.87
CA GLY A 301 26.59 -21.70 -0.48
C GLY A 301 25.21 -21.15 -0.82
N ILE A 302 24.26 -21.42 0.07
CA ILE A 302 22.90 -20.85 0.17
C ILE A 302 21.84 -21.54 -0.70
N ASP A 303 20.97 -22.27 0.00
CA ASP A 303 19.63 -22.77 -0.32
C ASP A 303 19.44 -23.83 -1.41
N GLN A 304 19.61 -25.08 -0.97
CA GLN A 304 19.30 -26.32 -1.67
C GLN A 304 17.80 -26.71 -1.62
N ALA A 305 16.90 -25.74 -1.48
CA ALA A 305 15.45 -25.99 -1.38
C ALA A 305 14.68 -25.82 -2.71
N ILE A 306 15.34 -25.36 -3.78
CA ILE A 306 14.67 -24.99 -5.05
C ILE A 306 15.55 -25.48 -6.21
N ARG A 307 15.42 -26.73 -6.64
CA ARG A 307 16.06 -27.20 -7.89
C ARG A 307 15.13 -28.03 -8.78
N ARG A 308 13.85 -28.17 -8.40
CA ARG A 308 12.87 -29.01 -9.13
C ARG A 308 11.98 -28.22 -10.10
N HIS A 309 11.93 -26.89 -10.00
CA HIS A 309 11.03 -26.03 -10.79
C HIS A 309 11.71 -24.80 -11.43
N ASP A 310 13.04 -24.73 -11.43
CA ASP A 310 13.76 -23.63 -12.10
C ASP A 310 13.57 -23.73 -13.61
N LYS A 311 13.16 -22.62 -14.22
CA LYS A 311 12.89 -22.53 -15.66
C LYS A 311 14.15 -22.13 -16.40
N LEU A 312 14.33 -22.65 -17.61
CA LEU A 312 15.39 -22.26 -18.52
C LEU A 312 14.82 -21.34 -19.61
N LEU A 313 15.24 -20.09 -19.60
CA LEU A 313 14.99 -19.11 -20.65
C LEU A 313 16.17 -19.12 -21.62
N LEU A 314 15.99 -19.74 -22.78
CA LEU A 314 17.05 -19.92 -23.77
C LEU A 314 16.95 -18.86 -24.88
N ILE A 315 17.97 -18.01 -24.99
CA ILE A 315 18.10 -17.00 -26.04
C ILE A 315 18.70 -17.65 -27.31
N LEU A 316 17.89 -17.68 -28.36
CA LEU A 316 18.18 -18.26 -29.67
C LEU A 316 18.63 -17.15 -30.62
N SER A 317 19.91 -17.14 -30.91
CA SER A 317 20.57 -16.30 -31.91
C SER A 317 21.35 -17.18 -32.88
N GLU A 318 21.81 -16.61 -33.99
CA GLU A 318 22.70 -17.30 -34.93
C GLU A 318 23.91 -17.92 -34.22
N GLN A 319 24.45 -17.26 -33.19
CA GLN A 319 25.60 -17.78 -32.46
C GLN A 319 25.24 -18.85 -31.44
N SER A 320 24.06 -18.76 -30.81
CA SER A 320 23.62 -19.81 -29.91
C SER A 320 23.20 -21.07 -30.68
N VAL A 321 22.51 -20.92 -31.82
CA VAL A 321 22.10 -22.04 -32.68
C VAL A 321 23.30 -22.79 -33.28
N ASN A 322 24.37 -22.07 -33.64
CA ASN A 322 25.61 -22.69 -34.13
C ASN A 322 26.52 -23.24 -33.02
N SER A 323 26.14 -23.10 -31.74
CA SER A 323 26.92 -23.61 -30.62
C SER A 323 26.52 -25.07 -30.32
N PRO A 324 27.46 -26.04 -30.35
CA PRO A 324 27.18 -27.44 -30.00
C PRO A 324 26.61 -27.63 -28.59
N TRP A 325 26.84 -26.67 -27.69
CA TRP A 325 26.38 -26.75 -26.32
C TRP A 325 24.87 -26.51 -26.18
N VAL A 326 24.27 -25.70 -27.06
CA VAL A 326 22.83 -25.37 -27.00
C VAL A 326 21.98 -26.60 -27.29
N GLU A 327 22.43 -27.51 -28.16
CA GLU A 327 21.77 -28.79 -28.38
C GLU A 327 21.69 -29.61 -27.08
N SER A 328 22.82 -29.78 -26.37
CA SER A 328 22.85 -30.50 -25.09
C SER A 328 22.02 -29.82 -24.00
N GLU A 329 21.93 -28.50 -24.00
CA GLU A 329 21.13 -27.74 -23.04
C GLU A 329 19.63 -27.94 -23.28
N VAL A 330 19.21 -27.92 -24.55
CA VAL A 330 17.84 -28.20 -24.99
C VAL A 330 17.44 -29.62 -24.64
N GLU A 331 18.29 -30.62 -24.97
CA GLU A 331 18.03 -32.02 -24.64
C GLU A 331 17.88 -32.23 -23.13
N SER A 332 18.82 -31.69 -22.34
CA SER A 332 18.77 -31.76 -20.87
C SER A 332 17.51 -31.11 -20.28
N ALA A 333 17.05 -30.02 -20.87
CA ALA A 333 15.82 -29.36 -20.43
C ALA A 333 14.58 -30.21 -20.77
N LEU A 334 14.51 -30.76 -21.99
CA LEU A 334 13.41 -31.63 -22.43
C LEU A 334 13.34 -32.92 -21.59
N GLU A 335 14.47 -33.53 -21.25
CA GLU A 335 14.53 -34.70 -20.36
C GLU A 335 13.97 -34.37 -18.97
N LYS A 336 14.36 -33.22 -18.39
CA LYS A 336 13.81 -32.76 -17.09
C LYS A 336 12.31 -32.51 -17.15
N GLU A 337 11.77 -32.05 -18.27
CA GLU A 337 10.32 -31.86 -18.44
C GLU A 337 9.59 -33.21 -18.47
N GLN A 338 10.17 -34.24 -19.10
CA GLN A 338 9.63 -35.59 -19.09
C GLN A 338 9.63 -36.20 -17.69
N GLU A 339 10.69 -35.98 -16.91
CA GLU A 339 10.80 -36.49 -15.54
C GLU A 339 9.90 -35.76 -14.53
N SER A 340 9.75 -34.44 -14.70
CA SER A 340 9.03 -33.58 -13.73
C SER A 340 7.56 -33.33 -14.09
N GLY A 341 7.16 -33.59 -15.34
CA GLY A 341 5.82 -33.24 -15.85
C GLY A 341 5.55 -31.73 -15.91
N CYS A 342 6.56 -30.90 -15.65
CA CYS A 342 6.46 -29.45 -15.62
C CYS A 342 7.18 -28.84 -16.83
N LEU A 343 6.70 -27.69 -17.30
CA LEU A 343 7.37 -26.96 -18.38
C LEU A 343 8.57 -26.18 -17.83
N VAL A 344 9.75 -26.48 -18.36
CA VAL A 344 11.06 -25.96 -17.94
C VAL A 344 11.68 -25.11 -19.05
N LEU A 345 11.54 -25.47 -20.33
CA LEU A 345 12.22 -24.80 -21.45
C LEU A 345 11.36 -23.69 -22.07
N PHE A 346 11.86 -22.46 -22.04
CA PHE A 346 11.26 -21.26 -22.63
C PHE A 346 12.19 -20.66 -23.68
N PRO A 347 12.07 -21.06 -24.95
CA PRO A 347 12.91 -20.54 -26.03
C PRO A 347 12.43 -19.15 -26.46
N VAL A 348 13.36 -18.20 -26.58
CA VAL A 348 13.13 -16.86 -27.15
C VAL A 348 14.12 -16.62 -28.27
N ARG A 349 13.69 -16.11 -29.41
CA ARG A 349 14.56 -15.87 -30.56
C ARG A 349 14.79 -14.38 -30.78
N ILE A 350 16.02 -14.00 -31.08
CA ILE A 350 16.38 -12.61 -31.45
C ILE A 350 16.70 -12.45 -32.94
N ASP A 351 16.78 -13.57 -33.67
CA ASP A 351 16.87 -13.63 -35.13
C ASP A 351 16.08 -14.85 -35.67
N ASP A 352 16.18 -15.08 -36.97
CA ASP A 352 15.53 -16.20 -37.66
C ASP A 352 16.44 -17.44 -37.76
N ALA A 353 17.64 -17.46 -37.16
CA ALA A 353 18.59 -18.56 -37.35
C ALA A 353 18.04 -19.92 -36.90
N VAL A 354 17.28 -19.98 -35.80
CA VAL A 354 16.60 -21.21 -35.37
C VAL A 354 15.45 -21.61 -36.29
N MET A 355 14.82 -20.63 -36.94
CA MET A 355 13.74 -20.85 -37.90
C MET A 355 14.29 -21.48 -39.18
N ASP A 356 15.45 -20.99 -39.64
CA ASP A 356 16.13 -21.41 -40.86
C ASP A 356 17.01 -22.66 -40.68
N SER A 357 17.44 -22.96 -39.44
CA SER A 357 18.25 -24.15 -39.15
C SER A 357 17.51 -25.46 -39.49
N SER A 358 18.23 -26.35 -40.17
CA SER A 358 17.82 -27.72 -40.48
C SER A 358 18.21 -28.73 -39.40
N ASP A 359 18.76 -28.29 -38.27
CA ASP A 359 19.23 -29.16 -37.20
C ASP A 359 18.05 -29.88 -36.53
N GLY A 360 18.29 -31.12 -36.11
CA GLY A 360 17.26 -32.00 -35.54
C GLY A 360 16.59 -31.38 -34.30
N TRP A 361 17.40 -30.86 -33.37
CA TRP A 361 16.93 -30.22 -32.14
C TRP A 361 16.14 -28.92 -32.43
N ALA A 362 16.57 -28.10 -33.39
CA ALA A 362 15.86 -26.89 -33.78
C ALA A 362 14.49 -27.23 -34.37
N GLY A 363 14.42 -28.28 -35.19
CA GLY A 363 13.15 -28.84 -35.70
C GLY A 363 12.22 -29.34 -34.60
N LEU A 364 12.77 -29.91 -33.52
CA LEU A 364 11.98 -30.34 -32.35
C LEU A 364 11.38 -29.14 -31.61
N ILE A 365 12.18 -28.13 -31.25
CA ILE A 365 11.68 -26.93 -30.56
C ILE A 365 10.59 -26.23 -31.39
N LYS A 366 10.79 -26.09 -32.70
CA LYS A 366 9.80 -25.48 -33.61
C LYS A 366 8.44 -26.16 -33.57
N ARG A 367 8.39 -27.48 -33.33
CA ARG A 367 7.16 -28.27 -33.28
C ARG A 367 6.58 -28.38 -31.87
N SER A 368 7.43 -28.40 -30.85
CA SER A 368 7.03 -28.68 -29.46
C SER A 368 6.82 -27.42 -28.61
N ARG A 369 7.39 -26.28 -29.00
CA ARG A 369 7.41 -25.05 -28.20
C ARG A 369 6.94 -23.83 -28.97
N ASN A 370 6.34 -22.89 -28.25
CA ASN A 370 6.07 -21.55 -28.74
C ASN A 370 7.30 -20.68 -28.50
N ILE A 371 8.04 -20.35 -29.56
CA ILE A 371 9.25 -19.54 -29.47
C ILE A 371 8.86 -18.06 -29.40
N GLY A 372 9.23 -17.38 -28.32
CA GLY A 372 9.00 -15.94 -28.17
C GLY A 372 9.79 -15.15 -29.22
N ASN A 373 9.12 -14.36 -30.06
CA ASN A 373 9.77 -13.62 -31.13
C ASN A 373 10.23 -12.23 -30.67
N PHE A 374 11.53 -12.08 -30.43
CA PHE A 374 12.16 -10.83 -30.02
C PHE A 374 13.03 -10.22 -31.13
N CYS A 375 12.88 -10.57 -32.41
CA CYS A 375 13.74 -10.02 -33.48
C CYS A 375 13.76 -8.49 -33.56
N ASN A 376 12.64 -7.84 -33.21
CA ASN A 376 12.50 -6.39 -33.17
C ASN A 376 12.51 -5.83 -31.74
N TRP A 377 13.26 -6.45 -30.83
CA TRP A 377 13.29 -6.08 -29.40
C TRP A 377 13.70 -4.61 -29.13
N LYS A 378 14.37 -3.96 -30.07
CA LYS A 378 14.69 -2.52 -29.98
C LYS A 378 13.46 -1.61 -30.11
N ASN A 379 12.37 -2.11 -30.70
CA ASN A 379 11.09 -1.42 -30.72
C ASN A 379 10.32 -1.73 -29.42
N TYR A 380 9.96 -0.67 -28.68
CA TYR A 380 9.32 -0.77 -27.36
C TYR A 380 7.97 -1.52 -27.41
N ASP A 381 7.07 -1.15 -28.33
CA ASP A 381 5.71 -1.71 -28.37
C ASP A 381 5.72 -3.22 -28.71
N VAL A 382 6.58 -3.58 -29.68
CA VAL A 382 6.76 -4.98 -30.09
C VAL A 382 7.36 -5.79 -28.94
N TYR A 383 8.40 -5.26 -28.29
CA TYR A 383 9.04 -5.90 -27.15
C TYR A 383 8.05 -6.17 -26.01
N GLN A 384 7.31 -5.15 -25.56
CA GLN A 384 6.40 -5.28 -24.43
C GLN A 384 5.29 -6.31 -24.69
N SER A 385 4.71 -6.32 -25.90
CA SER A 385 3.65 -7.28 -26.23
C SER A 385 4.10 -8.75 -26.14
N VAL A 386 5.33 -9.04 -26.54
CA VAL A 386 5.91 -10.39 -26.48
C VAL A 386 6.41 -10.70 -25.06
N PHE A 387 6.95 -9.70 -24.38
CA PHE A 387 7.43 -9.78 -23.01
C PHE A 387 6.30 -10.11 -22.01
N ASP A 388 5.16 -9.42 -22.08
CA ASP A 388 4.02 -9.72 -21.21
C ASP A 388 3.50 -11.15 -21.41
N ARG A 389 3.52 -11.65 -22.65
CA ARG A 389 3.19 -13.05 -22.96
C ARG A 389 4.20 -14.01 -22.34
N LEU A 390 5.49 -13.72 -22.45
CA LEU A 390 6.56 -14.52 -21.84
C LEU A 390 6.39 -14.58 -20.31
N VAL A 391 6.14 -13.44 -19.66
CA VAL A 391 5.90 -13.38 -18.21
C VAL A 391 4.68 -14.21 -17.82
N LYS A 392 3.61 -14.18 -18.62
CA LYS A 392 2.42 -15.01 -18.40
C LYS A 392 2.73 -16.50 -18.52
N ASP A 393 3.48 -16.91 -19.52
CA ASP A 393 3.88 -18.31 -19.73
C ASP A 393 4.82 -18.78 -18.61
N LEU A 394 5.77 -17.94 -18.19
CA LEU A 394 6.62 -18.16 -17.02
C LEU A 394 5.82 -18.24 -15.70
N LYS A 395 4.61 -17.68 -15.62
CA LYS A 395 3.76 -17.78 -14.42
C LYS A 395 2.74 -18.93 -14.47
N ARG A 396 2.29 -19.35 -15.67
CA ARG A 396 1.18 -20.31 -15.86
C ARG A 396 1.48 -21.76 -15.46
N SER A 397 2.73 -22.21 -15.58
CA SER A 397 3.10 -23.63 -15.50
C SER A 397 2.97 -24.29 -14.11
N LEU A 398 2.39 -23.63 -13.11
CA LEU A 398 2.09 -24.18 -11.78
C LEU A 398 0.58 -24.38 -11.52
N SER A 399 -0.28 -23.92 -12.43
CA SER A 399 -1.75 -23.95 -12.25
C SER A 399 -2.44 -25.24 -12.70
N GLU A 400 -1.72 -26.20 -13.29
CA GLU A 400 -2.30 -27.45 -13.80
C GLU A 400 -2.12 -28.66 -12.87
N THR A 401 -1.59 -28.45 -11.65
CA THR A 401 -1.39 -29.50 -10.63
C THR A 401 -2.08 -29.20 -9.30
N SER A 402 -3.24 -28.54 -9.33
CA SER A 402 -4.16 -28.45 -8.18
C SER A 402 -5.28 -29.48 -8.27
#